data_AF-A0A946MYD9-F1
#
_entry.id   AF-A0A946MYD9-F1
#
_cell.length_a   1.000
_cell.length_b   1.000
_cell.length_c   1.000
_cell.angle_alpha   90.00
_cell.angle_beta   90.00
_cell.angle_gamma   90.00
#
_symmetry.space_group_name_H-M   'P 1'
#
loop_
_entity.id
_entity.type
_entity.pdbx_description
1 polymer ?
#
loop_
_entity_poly.entity_id
_entity_poly.type
_entity_poly.pdbx_seq_one_letter_code
_entity_poly.pdbx_strand_id
1 'polypeptide(L)'
;IPSPKARFNEFPFQFSGGMMQRVMIVDALSADPTLLIADNITQPLDVTIAKQIVRLLNGLRDDFDTSIIFVSASLPMACDISQRLLVLQKGRVLEQATPQTLIDTPQTNYSRRLIEKVPRIWEVDHIPSASESQRPILSVRNAAKTYHTKDHDKVFGTQAVKAVRDVSFDILEGENFGIVGESGCGKSTLSRLLSWIEAPDRGDIFFDGKSISAMSAKEIKGLRCQFQLILQDPYTSLPAHMTITQIIGEPLIIHRLASGKALRERVAEVMQEVGLALDTGNKLPFQLSASQRQRVNIARAMVMKPRLLILDETLSSLDQLEQARLLELFDKLQAEHKFTYIFISHDLALVRRACARIGVMYLGRMVEIAENQELFFEPRHPYSRAMLSAMPTIEKNRYDAKTHLLDGEPPSPVDIPSGCSFRTRCPNAVEACKTLDPILRTNGTTLVECHLYEESVQEIQSA
;
A
#
# COMPACT_ATOMS: atom_id res chain seq x y z
N ILE A 1 5.80 -22.46 -2.37
CA ILE A 1 4.47 -22.62 -3.01
C ILE A 1 3.66 -23.58 -2.15
N PRO A 2 2.52 -23.17 -1.57
CA PRO A 2 1.61 -24.05 -0.83
C PRO A 2 1.09 -25.17 -1.72
N SER A 3 0.93 -26.36 -1.15
CA SER A 3 0.41 -27.54 -1.87
C SER A 3 1.07 -27.78 -3.23
N PRO A 4 2.42 -27.76 -3.35
CA PRO A 4 3.11 -27.72 -4.63
C PRO A 4 2.77 -28.91 -5.54
N LYS A 5 2.50 -30.08 -4.95
CA LYS A 5 2.05 -31.27 -5.69
C LYS A 5 0.71 -31.07 -6.40
N ALA A 6 -0.24 -30.38 -5.77
CA ALA A 6 -1.56 -30.13 -6.34
C ALA A 6 -1.51 -29.05 -7.43
N ARG A 7 -0.59 -28.09 -7.28
CA ARG A 7 -0.48 -26.91 -8.16
C ARG A 7 0.51 -27.08 -9.31
N PHE A 8 1.12 -28.26 -9.46
CA PHE A 8 2.21 -28.50 -10.43
C PHE A 8 1.79 -28.25 -11.88
N ASN A 9 0.54 -28.57 -12.24
CA ASN A 9 0.01 -28.42 -13.60
C ASN A 9 -0.80 -27.12 -13.77
N GLU A 10 -0.79 -26.21 -12.80
CA GLU A 10 -1.46 -24.92 -12.94
C GLU A 10 -0.68 -24.00 -13.90
N PHE A 11 -1.42 -23.17 -14.63
CA PHE A 11 -0.85 -22.19 -15.53
C PHE A 11 -0.36 -20.94 -14.77
N PRO A 12 0.62 -20.19 -15.33
CA PRO A 12 1.16 -18.97 -14.71
C PRO A 12 0.11 -17.94 -14.27
N PHE A 13 -0.99 -17.78 -15.01
CA PHE A 13 -2.05 -16.83 -14.67
C PHE A 13 -2.86 -17.22 -13.41
N GLN A 14 -2.69 -18.44 -12.91
CA GLN A 14 -3.33 -18.94 -11.68
C GLN A 14 -2.47 -18.68 -10.42
N PHE A 15 -1.24 -18.20 -10.60
CA PHE A 15 -0.31 -17.91 -9.51
C PHE A 15 -0.40 -16.45 -9.07
N SER A 16 -0.24 -16.21 -7.78
CA SER A 16 -0.05 -14.84 -7.26
C SER A 16 1.28 -14.27 -7.74
N GLY A 17 1.47 -12.95 -7.66
CA GLY A 17 2.75 -12.33 -8.03
C GLY A 17 3.94 -12.92 -7.27
N GLY A 18 3.80 -13.15 -5.96
CA GLY A 18 4.82 -13.80 -5.13
C GLY A 18 5.09 -15.26 -5.53
N MET A 19 4.05 -16.01 -5.88
CA MET A 19 4.21 -17.37 -6.39
C MET A 19 4.94 -17.41 -7.72
N MET A 20 4.56 -16.53 -8.66
CA MET A 20 5.22 -16.40 -9.96
C MET A 20 6.70 -16.10 -9.80
N GLN A 21 7.06 -15.20 -8.89
CA GLN A 21 8.45 -14.93 -8.60
C GLN A 21 9.18 -16.11 -7.99
N ARG A 22 8.57 -16.87 -7.07
CA ARG A 22 9.17 -18.12 -6.56
C ARG A 22 9.43 -19.13 -7.67
N VAL A 23 8.50 -19.27 -8.62
CA VAL A 23 8.70 -20.12 -9.80
C VAL A 23 9.86 -19.62 -10.63
N MET A 24 9.94 -18.32 -10.91
CA MET A 24 11.06 -17.74 -11.66
C MET A 24 12.41 -17.91 -10.95
N ILE A 25 12.45 -17.80 -9.62
CA ILE A 25 13.67 -18.05 -8.84
C ILE A 25 14.09 -19.51 -8.97
N VAL A 26 13.15 -20.45 -8.84
CA VAL A 26 13.42 -21.88 -8.99
C VAL A 26 13.89 -22.18 -10.42
N ASP A 27 13.23 -21.64 -11.44
CA ASP A 27 13.60 -21.79 -12.85
C ASP A 27 15.04 -21.30 -13.10
N ALA A 28 15.37 -20.10 -12.60
CA ALA A 28 16.71 -19.53 -12.71
C ALA A 28 17.78 -20.36 -11.99
N LEU A 29 17.43 -21.01 -10.87
CA LEU A 29 18.35 -21.82 -10.07
C LEU A 29 18.38 -23.30 -10.48
N SER A 30 17.46 -23.77 -11.31
CA SER A 30 17.37 -25.18 -11.72
C SER A 30 18.58 -25.67 -12.53
N ALA A 31 19.41 -24.73 -13.00
CA ALA A 31 20.64 -25.01 -13.74
C ALA A 31 21.91 -24.83 -12.87
N ASP A 32 21.77 -24.72 -11.54
CA ASP A 32 22.86 -24.51 -10.58
C ASP A 32 23.82 -23.38 -11.02
N PRO A 33 23.30 -22.16 -11.29
CA PRO A 33 24.12 -21.10 -11.84
C PRO A 33 25.18 -20.64 -10.85
N THR A 34 26.39 -20.40 -11.34
CA THR A 34 27.45 -19.75 -10.54
C THR A 34 27.16 -18.27 -10.29
N LEU A 35 26.33 -17.64 -11.13
CA LEU A 35 25.91 -16.24 -11.01
C LEU A 35 24.42 -16.08 -11.32
N LEU A 36 23.67 -15.55 -10.37
CA LEU A 36 22.27 -15.14 -10.51
C LEU A 36 22.17 -13.60 -10.54
N ILE A 37 21.48 -13.06 -11.54
CA ILE A 37 21.14 -11.63 -11.62
C ILE A 37 19.66 -11.48 -11.30
N ALA A 38 19.36 -10.86 -10.16
CA ALA A 38 18.01 -10.59 -9.70
C ALA A 38 17.67 -9.10 -9.89
N ASP A 39 16.89 -8.78 -10.93
CA ASP A 39 16.50 -7.41 -11.26
C ASP A 39 15.14 -7.03 -10.67
N ASN A 40 15.16 -6.18 -9.64
CA ASN A 40 14.00 -5.62 -8.93
C ASN A 40 12.92 -6.64 -8.53
N ILE A 41 13.33 -7.87 -8.21
CA ILE A 41 12.40 -8.99 -8.00
C ILE A 41 11.54 -8.85 -6.75
N THR A 42 11.78 -7.87 -5.88
CA THR A 42 10.97 -7.65 -4.67
C THR A 42 9.84 -6.65 -4.87
N GLN A 43 9.74 -6.03 -6.06
CA GLN A 43 8.66 -5.09 -6.38
C GLN A 43 7.76 -5.68 -7.48
N PRO A 44 6.43 -5.48 -7.42
CA PRO A 44 5.64 -4.79 -6.38
C PRO A 44 5.10 -5.75 -5.31
N LEU A 45 5.97 -6.51 -4.62
CA LEU A 45 5.51 -7.41 -3.57
C LEU A 45 5.22 -6.68 -2.26
N ASP A 46 4.31 -7.23 -1.47
CA ASP A 46 4.16 -6.84 -0.08
C ASP A 46 5.38 -7.21 0.77
N VAL A 47 5.53 -6.53 1.92
CA VAL A 47 6.72 -6.62 2.77
C VAL A 47 7.01 -8.03 3.30
N THR A 48 5.99 -8.83 3.58
CA THR A 48 6.19 -10.19 4.12
C THR A 48 6.66 -11.12 3.03
N ILE A 49 6.03 -11.10 1.85
CA ILE A 49 6.47 -11.89 0.71
C ILE A 49 7.87 -11.47 0.25
N ALA A 50 8.16 -10.17 0.15
CA ALA A 50 9.49 -9.67 -0.20
C ALA A 50 10.57 -10.22 0.76
N LYS A 51 10.33 -10.18 2.07
CA LYS A 51 11.27 -10.73 3.07
C LYS A 51 11.43 -12.24 2.94
N GLN A 52 10.36 -12.98 2.64
CA GLN A 52 10.45 -14.41 2.37
C GLN A 52 11.26 -14.72 1.10
N ILE A 53 11.15 -13.90 0.04
CA ILE A 53 11.96 -14.02 -1.17
C ILE A 53 13.44 -13.76 -0.85
N VAL A 54 13.76 -12.72 -0.08
CA VAL A 54 15.14 -12.44 0.36
C VAL A 54 15.72 -13.59 1.19
N ARG A 55 14.94 -14.15 2.14
CA ARG A 55 15.35 -15.34 2.91
C ARG A 55 15.59 -16.55 2.01
N LEU A 56 14.72 -16.76 1.02
CA LEU A 56 14.86 -17.84 0.06
C LEU A 56 16.14 -17.68 -0.77
N LEU A 57 16.39 -16.49 -1.33
CA LEU A 57 17.61 -16.22 -2.10
C LEU A 57 18.88 -16.44 -1.26
N ASN A 58 18.90 -16.00 -0.01
CA ASN A 58 20.03 -16.22 0.89
C ASN A 58 20.25 -17.71 1.18
N GLY A 59 19.19 -18.49 1.41
CA GLY A 59 19.30 -19.94 1.59
C GLY A 59 19.81 -20.63 0.32
N LEU A 60 19.26 -20.29 -0.83
CA LEU A 60 19.66 -20.88 -2.12
C LEU A 60 21.09 -20.49 -2.52
N ARG A 61 21.52 -19.27 -2.21
CA ARG A 61 22.93 -18.85 -2.35
C ARG A 61 23.86 -19.83 -1.63
N ASP A 62 23.52 -20.18 -0.40
CA ASP A 62 24.33 -21.02 0.46
C ASP A 62 24.25 -22.50 0.04
N ASP A 63 23.08 -22.96 -0.42
CA ASP A 63 22.86 -24.34 -0.88
C ASP A 63 23.54 -24.64 -2.23
N PHE A 64 23.55 -23.68 -3.16
CA PHE A 64 24.06 -23.85 -4.53
C PHE A 64 25.42 -23.19 -4.80
N ASP A 65 26.04 -22.56 -3.80
CA ASP A 65 27.28 -21.77 -3.94
C ASP A 65 27.19 -20.70 -5.07
N THR A 66 26.00 -20.12 -5.23
CA THR A 66 25.68 -19.16 -6.28
C THR A 66 26.04 -17.74 -5.86
N SER A 67 26.75 -16.97 -6.68
CA SER A 67 26.89 -15.52 -6.47
C SER A 67 25.64 -14.78 -6.92
N ILE A 68 25.17 -13.78 -6.17
CA ILE A 68 23.96 -13.02 -6.51
C ILE A 68 24.31 -11.54 -6.75
N ILE A 69 23.94 -11.02 -7.93
CA ILE A 69 23.82 -9.58 -8.19
C ILE A 69 22.36 -9.21 -8.01
N PHE A 70 22.06 -8.39 -7.01
CA PHE A 70 20.72 -7.90 -6.74
C PHE A 70 20.60 -6.43 -7.14
N VAL A 71 19.74 -6.14 -8.10
CA VAL A 71 19.44 -4.77 -8.55
C VAL A 71 18.15 -4.31 -7.88
N SER A 72 18.19 -3.16 -7.21
CA SER A 72 17.04 -2.61 -6.51
C SER A 72 17.01 -1.09 -6.59
N ALA A 73 15.79 -0.54 -6.67
CA ALA A 73 15.54 0.88 -6.49
C ALA A 73 15.36 1.27 -5.00
N SER A 74 15.33 0.29 -4.09
CA SER A 74 15.17 0.50 -2.64
C SER A 74 16.50 0.28 -1.92
N LEU A 75 17.06 1.36 -1.36
CA LEU A 75 18.29 1.27 -0.57
C LEU A 75 18.13 0.36 0.67
N PRO A 76 17.04 0.46 1.47
CA PRO A 76 16.81 -0.49 2.56
C PRO A 76 16.83 -1.96 2.14
N MET A 77 16.20 -2.30 1.00
CA MET A 77 16.19 -3.65 0.48
C MET A 77 17.59 -4.10 0.03
N ALA A 78 18.32 -3.23 -0.67
CA ALA A 78 19.68 -3.51 -1.10
C ALA A 78 20.61 -3.77 0.10
N CYS A 79 20.48 -2.98 1.17
CA CYS A 79 21.23 -3.17 2.42
C CYS A 79 20.89 -4.49 3.12
N ASP A 80 19.62 -4.92 3.08
CA ASP A 80 19.15 -6.15 3.75
C ASP A 80 19.70 -7.43 3.10
N ILE A 81 19.89 -7.44 1.78
CA ILE A 81 20.32 -8.64 1.04
C ILE A 81 21.83 -8.70 0.77
N SER A 82 22.49 -7.56 0.60
CA SER A 82 23.84 -7.53 0.03
C SER A 82 24.93 -7.39 1.09
N GLN A 83 26.07 -8.02 0.83
CA GLN A 83 27.30 -7.80 1.60
C GLN A 83 28.12 -6.61 1.06
N ARG A 84 27.88 -6.25 -0.21
CA ARG A 84 28.56 -5.20 -0.95
C ARG A 84 27.57 -4.49 -1.86
N LEU A 85 27.58 -3.16 -1.80
CA LEU A 85 26.70 -2.28 -2.56
C LEU A 85 27.47 -1.52 -3.64
N LEU A 86 26.79 -1.29 -4.77
CA LEU A 86 27.23 -0.41 -5.85
C LEU A 86 26.13 0.64 -6.07
N VAL A 87 26.47 1.93 -5.88
CA VAL A 87 25.55 3.03 -6.14
C VAL A 87 25.76 3.54 -7.57
N LEU A 88 24.75 3.37 -8.42
CA LEU A 88 24.78 3.78 -9.82
C LEU A 88 24.01 5.10 -10.02
N GLN A 89 24.58 6.03 -10.78
CA GLN A 89 23.88 7.22 -11.25
C GLN A 89 24.30 7.56 -12.68
N LYS A 90 23.34 7.81 -13.58
CA LYS A 90 23.60 8.22 -14.98
C LYS A 90 24.59 7.28 -15.69
N GLY A 91 24.46 5.97 -15.48
CA GLY A 91 25.31 4.95 -16.09
C GLY A 91 26.74 4.85 -15.53
N ARG A 92 27.02 5.47 -14.37
CA ARG A 92 28.33 5.38 -13.70
C ARG A 92 28.18 4.87 -12.28
N VAL A 93 29.09 3.98 -11.86
CA VAL A 93 29.23 3.58 -10.45
C VAL A 93 29.91 4.74 -9.74
N LEU A 94 29.20 5.34 -8.79
CA LEU A 94 29.69 6.47 -8.02
C LEU A 94 30.37 6.02 -6.72
N GLU A 95 29.88 4.94 -6.13
CA GLU A 95 30.32 4.48 -4.82
C GLU A 95 30.20 2.96 -4.71
N GLN A 96 31.19 2.35 -4.07
CA GLN A 96 31.20 0.94 -3.72
C GLN A 96 31.59 0.82 -2.25
N ALA A 97 30.73 0.19 -1.44
CA ALA A 97 30.94 0.06 0.00
C ALA A 97 30.17 -1.15 0.55
N THR A 98 30.43 -1.53 1.79
CA THR A 98 29.51 -2.39 2.54
C THR A 98 28.26 -1.59 2.93
N PRO A 99 27.12 -2.24 3.23
CA PRO A 99 25.93 -1.53 3.73
C PRO A 99 26.23 -0.60 4.90
N GLN A 100 26.96 -1.10 5.90
CA GLN A 100 27.31 -0.32 7.09
C GLN A 100 28.15 0.92 6.74
N THR A 101 29.21 0.74 5.94
CA THR A 101 30.09 1.86 5.54
C THR A 101 29.35 2.89 4.69
N LEU A 102 28.43 2.44 3.80
CA LEU A 102 27.62 3.33 2.98
C LEU A 102 26.69 4.19 3.85
N ILE A 103 26.04 3.59 4.85
CA ILE A 103 25.10 4.27 5.76
C ILE A 103 25.83 5.25 6.68
N ASP A 104 26.93 4.81 7.30
CA ASP A 104 27.63 5.59 8.33
C ASP A 104 28.53 6.68 7.73
N THR A 105 29.19 6.39 6.61
CA THR A 105 30.23 7.24 6.02
C THR A 105 30.11 7.34 4.49
N PRO A 106 28.98 7.82 3.96
CA PRO A 106 28.80 7.96 2.52
C PRO A 106 29.84 8.93 1.93
N GLN A 107 30.54 8.48 0.89
CA GLN A 107 31.63 9.23 0.26
C GLN A 107 31.11 10.26 -0.74
N THR A 108 30.02 9.95 -1.43
CA THR A 108 29.46 10.83 -2.46
C THR A 108 28.25 11.64 -1.98
N ASN A 109 28.06 12.83 -2.57
CA ASN A 109 26.88 13.66 -2.31
C ASN A 109 25.57 12.97 -2.73
N TYR A 110 25.63 12.08 -3.74
CA TYR A 110 24.46 11.34 -4.17
C TYR A 110 24.06 10.27 -3.15
N SER A 111 25.00 9.48 -2.64
CA SER A 111 24.74 8.52 -1.57
C SER A 111 24.21 9.19 -0.30
N ARG A 112 24.80 10.33 0.11
CA ARG A 112 24.28 11.14 1.23
C ARG A 112 22.79 11.48 1.05
N ARG A 113 22.45 12.02 -0.11
CA ARG A 113 21.06 12.39 -0.44
C ARG A 113 20.12 11.19 -0.51
N LEU A 114 20.59 10.05 -1.00
CA LEU A 114 19.79 8.81 -1.00
C LEU A 114 19.45 8.40 0.43
N ILE A 115 20.45 8.36 1.32
CA ILE A 115 20.29 7.97 2.73
C ILE A 115 19.39 8.97 3.48
N GLU A 116 19.60 10.28 3.30
CA GLU A 116 18.78 11.33 3.91
C GLU A 116 17.30 11.24 3.52
N LYS A 117 16.99 10.67 2.36
CA LYS A 117 15.61 10.50 1.87
C LYS A 117 14.99 9.15 2.22
N VAL A 118 15.75 8.23 2.82
CA VAL A 118 15.19 7.00 3.39
C VAL A 118 14.37 7.37 4.64
N PRO A 119 13.09 6.99 4.72
CA PRO A 119 12.30 7.20 5.94
C PRO A 119 12.92 6.50 7.14
N ARG A 120 13.15 7.27 8.22
CA ARG A 120 13.52 6.74 9.54
C ARG A 120 12.25 6.29 10.24
N ILE A 121 12.15 5.00 10.51
CA ILE A 121 10.90 4.36 10.97
C ILE A 121 10.77 4.47 12.48
N TRP A 122 11.89 4.34 13.19
CA TRP A 122 11.94 4.23 14.64
C TRP A 122 12.28 5.55 15.34
N GLU A 123 12.49 6.62 14.57
CA GLU A 123 12.66 7.98 15.08
C GLU A 123 11.29 8.66 15.29
N VAL A 124 11.17 9.47 16.35
CA VAL A 124 9.90 10.10 16.76
C VAL A 124 9.75 11.52 16.20
N ASP A 125 10.80 12.08 15.60
CA ASP A 125 10.88 13.52 15.29
C ASP A 125 9.91 13.99 14.20
N HIS A 126 9.45 13.07 13.34
CA HIS A 126 8.55 13.38 12.23
C HIS A 126 7.37 12.42 12.16
N ILE A 127 6.35 12.72 12.96
CA ILE A 127 5.10 11.96 13.00
C ILE A 127 3.99 12.88 12.50
N PRO A 128 3.25 12.47 11.47
CA PRO A 128 2.10 13.24 11.02
C PRO A 128 1.15 13.48 12.18
N SER A 129 0.82 14.73 12.44
CA SER A 129 -0.10 15.11 13.52
C SER A 129 -1.45 14.42 13.33
N ALA A 130 -1.99 13.85 14.41
CA ALA A 130 -3.37 13.40 14.44
C ALA A 130 -4.32 14.57 14.10
N SER A 131 -5.47 14.26 13.50
CA SER A 131 -6.48 15.29 13.27
C SER A 131 -6.99 15.83 14.62
N GLU A 132 -7.06 17.15 14.74
CA GLU A 132 -7.73 17.82 15.87
C GLU A 132 -9.27 17.69 15.80
N SER A 133 -9.80 17.35 14.61
CA SER A 133 -11.24 17.18 14.40
C SER A 133 -11.69 15.78 14.79
N GLN A 134 -12.72 15.70 15.63
CA GLN A 134 -13.41 14.43 15.91
C GLN A 134 -14.54 14.14 14.92
N ARG A 135 -14.75 15.01 13.91
CA ARG A 135 -15.81 14.82 12.93
C ARG A 135 -15.36 13.86 11.83
N PRO A 136 -16.07 12.73 11.60
CA PRO A 136 -15.78 11.87 10.47
C PRO A 136 -16.22 12.52 9.16
N ILE A 137 -15.31 12.63 8.20
CA ILE A 137 -15.64 12.99 6.81
C ILE A 137 -16.16 11.78 6.03
N LEU A 138 -15.64 10.58 6.35
CA LEU A 138 -16.08 9.32 5.77
C LEU A 138 -16.27 8.28 6.87
N SER A 139 -17.40 7.59 6.85
CA SER A 139 -17.71 6.51 7.79
C SER A 139 -18.12 5.27 7.02
N VAL A 140 -17.46 4.15 7.30
CA VAL A 140 -17.78 2.83 6.76
C VAL A 140 -18.45 2.01 7.86
N ARG A 141 -19.59 1.39 7.55
CA ARG A 141 -20.35 0.59 8.51
C ARG A 141 -20.67 -0.78 7.91
N ASN A 142 -20.02 -1.81 8.45
CA ASN A 142 -20.20 -3.22 8.12
C ASN A 142 -20.16 -3.50 6.61
N ALA A 143 -19.30 -2.79 5.87
CA ALA A 143 -19.21 -2.92 4.43
C ALA A 143 -18.69 -4.33 4.06
N ALA A 144 -19.36 -5.00 3.13
CA ALA A 144 -18.93 -6.28 2.59
C ALA A 144 -19.07 -6.32 1.08
N LYS A 145 -18.16 -7.04 0.42
CA LYS A 145 -18.17 -7.25 -1.04
C LYS A 145 -17.69 -8.64 -1.41
N THR A 146 -18.48 -9.33 -2.22
CA THR A 146 -18.21 -10.67 -2.74
C THR A 146 -18.25 -10.65 -4.26
N TYR A 147 -17.24 -11.24 -4.90
CA TYR A 147 -17.23 -11.44 -6.35
C TYR A 147 -17.49 -12.91 -6.68
N HIS A 148 -18.28 -13.15 -7.72
CA HIS A 148 -18.50 -14.48 -8.25
C HIS A 148 -17.60 -14.68 -9.47
N THR A 149 -16.61 -15.57 -9.36
CA THR A 149 -15.73 -15.94 -10.48
C THR A 149 -16.06 -17.34 -10.95
N LYS A 150 -15.67 -17.70 -12.18
CA LYS A 150 -15.75 -19.09 -12.63
C LYS A 150 -14.85 -19.96 -11.74
N ASP A 151 -15.37 -21.11 -11.35
CA ASP A 151 -14.60 -22.16 -10.71
C ASP A 151 -13.96 -22.97 -11.85
N HIS A 152 -12.65 -22.92 -11.95
CA HIS A 152 -11.92 -23.59 -13.03
C HIS A 152 -11.80 -25.11 -12.83
N ASP A 153 -12.10 -25.61 -11.62
CA ASP A 153 -12.02 -27.03 -11.28
C ASP A 153 -13.35 -27.76 -11.55
N LYS A 154 -14.43 -27.02 -11.86
CA LYS A 154 -15.76 -27.57 -12.14
C LYS A 154 -16.31 -27.06 -13.46
N VAL A 155 -16.78 -27.98 -14.31
CA VAL A 155 -17.53 -27.62 -15.53
C VAL A 155 -18.82 -26.90 -15.11
N PHE A 156 -18.91 -25.60 -15.42
CA PHE A 156 -19.98 -24.66 -14.99
C PHE A 156 -20.00 -24.26 -13.51
N GLY A 157 -18.93 -24.49 -12.74
CA GLY A 157 -18.88 -24.02 -11.35
C GLY A 157 -18.67 -22.50 -11.24
N THR A 158 -19.18 -21.92 -10.16
CA THR A 158 -18.83 -20.56 -9.73
C THR A 158 -18.31 -20.61 -8.31
N GLN A 159 -17.30 -19.79 -8.02
CA GLN A 159 -16.73 -19.64 -6.69
C GLN A 159 -16.92 -18.21 -6.19
N ALA A 160 -17.16 -18.05 -4.89
CA ALA A 160 -17.38 -16.77 -4.25
C ALA A 160 -16.10 -16.29 -3.58
N VAL A 161 -15.54 -15.19 -4.07
CA VAL A 161 -14.37 -14.50 -3.53
C VAL A 161 -14.85 -13.42 -2.58
N LYS A 162 -14.71 -13.63 -1.27
CA LYS A 162 -15.10 -12.64 -0.24
C LYS A 162 -13.99 -11.58 -0.08
N ALA A 163 -14.02 -10.55 -0.91
CA ALA A 163 -12.96 -9.55 -0.98
C ALA A 163 -12.96 -8.54 0.17
N VAL A 164 -14.14 -8.15 0.67
CA VAL A 164 -14.29 -7.28 1.85
C VAL A 164 -15.36 -7.88 2.77
N ARG A 165 -15.11 -7.91 4.08
CA ARG A 165 -15.88 -8.65 5.07
C ARG A 165 -16.12 -7.80 6.32
N ASP A 166 -17.33 -7.26 6.44
CA ASP A 166 -17.85 -6.55 7.61
C ASP A 166 -16.95 -5.42 8.13
N VAL A 167 -16.30 -4.69 7.21
CA VAL A 167 -15.36 -3.61 7.54
C VAL A 167 -16.10 -2.39 8.10
N SER A 168 -15.63 -1.87 9.23
CA SER A 168 -16.19 -0.68 9.88
C SER A 168 -15.08 0.21 10.43
N PHE A 169 -15.06 1.48 10.05
CA PHE A 169 -14.13 2.48 10.56
C PHE A 169 -14.59 3.90 10.18
N ASP A 170 -13.97 4.89 10.81
CA ASP A 170 -14.16 6.30 10.52
C ASP A 170 -12.86 6.92 10.03
N ILE A 171 -12.97 7.93 9.16
CA ILE A 171 -11.87 8.80 8.75
C ILE A 171 -12.27 10.22 9.13
N LEU A 172 -11.39 10.88 9.87
CA LEU A 172 -11.61 12.22 10.42
C LEU A 172 -11.26 13.30 9.40
N GLU A 173 -11.93 14.44 9.49
CA GLU A 173 -11.62 15.58 8.63
C GLU A 173 -10.19 16.09 8.87
N GLY A 174 -9.41 16.31 7.81
CA GLY A 174 -8.00 16.72 7.87
C GLY A 174 -7.02 15.60 8.24
N GLU A 175 -7.50 14.35 8.36
CA GLU A 175 -6.66 13.19 8.68
C GLU A 175 -5.92 12.62 7.46
N ASN A 176 -4.73 12.08 7.72
CA ASN A 176 -4.01 11.22 6.78
C ASN A 176 -4.17 9.78 7.24
N PHE A 177 -5.09 9.03 6.61
CA PHE A 177 -5.43 7.68 7.02
C PHE A 177 -4.77 6.64 6.11
N GLY A 178 -3.90 5.80 6.68
CA GLY A 178 -3.21 4.74 5.95
C GLY A 178 -4.02 3.45 5.92
N ILE A 179 -4.04 2.73 4.79
CA ILE A 179 -4.56 1.36 4.71
C ILE A 179 -3.47 0.45 4.16
N VAL A 180 -3.09 -0.54 4.95
CA VAL A 180 -1.97 -1.45 4.65
C VAL A 180 -2.38 -2.91 4.75
N GLY A 181 -1.64 -3.78 4.06
CA GLY A 181 -1.84 -5.23 4.13
C GLY A 181 -1.17 -5.96 2.96
N GLU A 182 -1.05 -7.28 3.06
CA GLU A 182 -0.50 -8.15 2.01
C GLU A 182 -1.27 -8.03 0.67
N SER A 183 -0.62 -8.41 -0.42
CA SER A 183 -1.28 -8.42 -1.72
C SER A 183 -2.50 -9.35 -1.72
N GLY A 184 -3.59 -8.92 -2.37
CA GLY A 184 -4.84 -9.69 -2.41
C GLY A 184 -5.69 -9.66 -1.13
N CYS A 185 -5.31 -8.91 -0.08
CA CYS A 185 -6.10 -8.85 1.15
C CYS A 185 -7.43 -8.08 1.05
N GLY A 186 -7.72 -7.40 -0.07
CA GLY A 186 -8.97 -6.66 -0.32
C GLY A 186 -8.83 -5.14 -0.43
N LYS A 187 -7.63 -4.57 -0.32
CA LYS A 187 -7.37 -3.11 -0.39
C LYS A 187 -7.98 -2.43 -1.62
N SER A 188 -7.72 -2.95 -2.83
CA SER A 188 -8.25 -2.36 -4.07
C SER A 188 -9.77 -2.48 -4.18
N THR A 189 -10.36 -3.55 -3.65
CA THR A 189 -11.82 -3.64 -3.54
C THR A 189 -12.35 -2.59 -2.57
N LEU A 190 -11.74 -2.45 -1.39
CA LEU A 190 -12.09 -1.41 -0.43
C LEU A 190 -11.98 -0.02 -1.06
N SER A 191 -10.89 0.30 -1.77
CA SER A 191 -10.71 1.54 -2.54
C SER A 191 -11.89 1.83 -3.49
N ARG A 192 -12.38 0.83 -4.22
CA ARG A 192 -13.55 0.97 -5.12
C ARG A 192 -14.87 1.20 -4.38
N LEU A 193 -15.03 0.60 -3.20
CA LEU A 193 -16.18 0.84 -2.33
C LEU A 193 -16.13 2.26 -1.76
N LEU A 194 -14.99 2.66 -1.20
CA LEU A 194 -14.77 4.00 -0.62
C LEU A 194 -14.95 5.11 -1.67
N SER A 195 -14.58 4.84 -2.93
CA SER A 195 -14.73 5.76 -4.05
C SER A 195 -16.08 5.72 -4.77
N TRP A 196 -16.98 4.86 -4.28
CA TRP A 196 -18.29 4.63 -4.86
C TRP A 196 -18.23 4.36 -6.37
N ILE A 197 -17.18 3.65 -6.80
CA ILE A 197 -17.11 3.04 -8.14
C ILE A 197 -17.96 1.76 -8.12
N GLU A 198 -17.94 1.05 -7.00
CA GLU A 198 -18.80 -0.11 -6.74
C GLU A 198 -19.57 0.11 -5.44
N ALA A 199 -20.81 -0.39 -5.38
CA ALA A 199 -21.59 -0.41 -4.15
C ALA A 199 -21.25 -1.68 -3.33
N PRO A 200 -21.25 -1.58 -1.99
CA PRO A 200 -21.13 -2.76 -1.14
C PRO A 200 -22.38 -3.66 -1.26
N ASP A 201 -22.21 -4.97 -1.05
CA ASP A 201 -23.34 -5.91 -1.06
C ASP A 201 -24.12 -5.86 0.27
N ARG A 202 -23.43 -5.49 1.36
CA ARG A 202 -23.98 -5.26 2.70
C ARG A 202 -23.26 -4.10 3.36
N GLY A 203 -23.93 -3.47 4.33
CA GLY A 203 -23.40 -2.30 5.01
C GLY A 203 -23.60 -1.02 4.21
N ASP A 204 -23.02 0.07 4.69
CA ASP A 204 -23.19 1.39 4.10
C ASP A 204 -21.96 2.27 4.27
N ILE A 205 -21.82 3.27 3.40
CA ILE A 205 -20.76 4.26 3.44
C ILE A 205 -21.40 5.64 3.52
N PHE A 206 -20.96 6.42 4.49
CA PHE A 206 -21.44 7.77 4.72
C PHE A 206 -20.34 8.76 4.38
N PHE A 207 -20.68 9.79 3.59
CA PHE A 207 -19.83 10.95 3.37
C PHE A 207 -20.48 12.16 4.03
N ASP A 208 -19.73 12.81 4.93
CA ASP A 208 -20.19 13.97 5.69
C ASP A 208 -21.55 13.73 6.38
N GLY A 209 -21.68 12.55 7.02
CA GLY A 209 -22.89 12.10 7.71
C GLY A 209 -24.04 11.61 6.82
N LYS A 210 -23.91 11.66 5.49
CA LYS A 210 -24.95 11.23 4.55
C LYS A 210 -24.59 9.90 3.91
N SER A 211 -25.52 8.95 3.98
CA SER A 211 -25.42 7.68 3.28
C SER A 211 -25.30 7.91 1.76
N ILE A 212 -24.27 7.36 1.13
CA ILE A 212 -24.08 7.46 -0.32
C ILE A 212 -25.07 6.55 -1.05
N SER A 213 -25.48 5.42 -0.45
CA SER A 213 -26.48 4.51 -1.04
C SER A 213 -27.86 5.13 -1.18
N ALA A 214 -28.20 6.11 -0.34
CA ALA A 214 -29.45 6.87 -0.40
C ALA A 214 -29.44 8.03 -1.42
N MET A 215 -28.31 8.34 -2.05
CA MET A 215 -28.17 9.47 -2.96
C MET A 215 -28.63 9.15 -4.38
N SER A 216 -29.28 10.10 -5.04
CA SER A 216 -29.57 10.05 -6.48
C SER A 216 -28.29 10.15 -7.33
N ALA A 217 -28.36 9.72 -8.59
CA ALA A 217 -27.23 9.84 -9.52
C ALA A 217 -26.72 11.29 -9.68
N LYS A 218 -27.61 12.28 -9.57
CA LYS A 218 -27.27 13.71 -9.62
C LYS A 218 -26.48 14.14 -8.37
N GLU A 219 -26.90 13.70 -7.20
CA GLU A 219 -26.21 13.96 -5.93
C GLU A 219 -24.84 13.28 -5.91
N ILE A 220 -24.74 12.03 -6.35
CA ILE A 220 -23.47 11.31 -6.49
C ILE A 220 -22.54 12.06 -7.46
N LYS A 221 -23.05 12.56 -8.60
CA LYS A 221 -22.24 13.38 -9.50
C LYS A 221 -21.74 14.67 -8.82
N GLY A 222 -22.55 15.32 -8.00
CA GLY A 222 -22.12 16.48 -7.21
C GLY A 222 -21.07 16.12 -6.16
N LEU A 223 -21.24 14.98 -5.49
CA LEU A 223 -20.31 14.45 -4.50
C LEU A 223 -18.92 14.20 -5.07
N ARG A 224 -18.83 13.72 -6.32
CA ARG A 224 -17.54 13.51 -7.00
C ARG A 224 -16.71 14.79 -7.17
N CYS A 225 -17.26 16.00 -7.01
CA CYS A 225 -16.42 17.20 -6.93
C CYS A 225 -15.62 17.28 -5.62
N GLN A 226 -16.20 16.80 -4.52
CA GLN A 226 -15.60 16.85 -3.17
C GLN A 226 -14.71 15.64 -2.90
N PHE A 227 -14.83 14.60 -3.72
CA PHE A 227 -14.20 13.31 -3.56
C PHE A 227 -13.44 12.92 -4.84
N GLN A 228 -12.12 12.70 -4.75
CA GLN A 228 -11.29 12.35 -5.90
C GLN A 228 -10.47 11.07 -5.63
N LEU A 229 -10.21 10.31 -6.69
CA LEU A 229 -9.40 9.10 -6.66
C LEU A 229 -8.19 9.26 -7.58
N ILE A 230 -7.00 8.95 -7.06
CA ILE A 230 -5.78 8.82 -7.83
C ILE A 230 -5.42 7.34 -7.85
N LEU A 231 -5.40 6.77 -9.06
CA LEU A 231 -5.14 5.35 -9.31
C LEU A 231 -3.63 5.04 -9.39
N GLN A 232 -3.31 3.77 -9.14
CA GLN A 232 -1.97 3.16 -9.09
C GLN A 232 -1.10 3.42 -10.32
N ASP A 233 -1.66 3.33 -11.53
CA ASP A 233 -0.90 3.36 -12.78
C ASP A 233 -1.03 4.70 -13.52
N PRO A 234 0.01 5.56 -13.54
CA PRO A 234 0.00 6.79 -14.32
C PRO A 234 0.10 6.59 -15.84
N TYR A 235 0.47 5.39 -16.31
CA TYR A 235 0.63 5.12 -17.74
C TYR A 235 -0.71 4.86 -18.43
N THR A 236 -1.58 4.05 -17.82
CA THR A 236 -2.89 3.71 -18.40
C THR A 236 -4.02 4.64 -17.96
N SER A 237 -3.85 5.40 -16.87
CA SER A 237 -4.91 6.29 -16.33
C SER A 237 -5.03 7.66 -17.02
N LEU A 238 -4.11 8.00 -17.92
CA LEU A 238 -4.09 9.27 -18.65
C LEU A 238 -4.45 9.05 -20.13
N PRO A 239 -5.43 9.78 -20.69
CA PRO A 239 -5.79 9.65 -22.10
C PRO A 239 -4.63 10.13 -22.99
N ALA A 240 -4.02 9.20 -23.72
CA ALA A 240 -2.78 9.44 -24.48
C ALA A 240 -2.90 10.47 -25.62
N HIS A 241 -4.12 10.75 -26.08
CA HIS A 241 -4.42 11.64 -27.21
C HIS A 241 -4.82 13.06 -26.78
N MET A 242 -4.82 13.35 -25.47
CA MET A 242 -5.14 14.67 -24.94
C MET A 242 -3.90 15.38 -24.44
N THR A 243 -3.85 16.69 -24.60
CA THR A 243 -2.81 17.53 -24.01
C THR A 243 -2.93 17.57 -22.48
N ILE A 244 -1.83 17.85 -21.78
CA ILE A 244 -1.85 17.95 -20.31
C ILE A 244 -2.86 18.98 -19.81
N THR A 245 -2.97 20.12 -20.48
CA THR A 245 -3.97 21.16 -20.15
C THR A 245 -5.40 20.63 -20.28
N GLN A 246 -5.69 19.84 -21.32
CA GLN A 246 -7.01 19.22 -21.50
C GLN A 246 -7.30 18.20 -20.40
N ILE A 247 -6.32 17.36 -20.06
CA ILE A 247 -6.46 16.35 -19.01
C ILE A 247 -6.75 16.99 -17.65
N ILE A 248 -6.00 18.03 -17.27
CA ILE A 248 -6.19 18.71 -15.98
C ILE A 248 -7.50 19.50 -15.98
N GLY A 249 -7.91 20.07 -17.13
CA GLY A 249 -9.15 20.86 -17.22
C GLY A 249 -10.44 20.04 -17.36
N GLU A 250 -10.35 18.77 -17.80
CA GLU A 250 -11.51 17.92 -18.07
C GLU A 250 -12.50 17.79 -16.90
N PRO A 251 -12.06 17.59 -15.64
CA PRO A 251 -12.97 17.55 -14.49
C PRO A 251 -13.81 18.83 -14.35
N LEU A 252 -13.22 20.01 -14.56
CA LEU A 252 -13.93 21.29 -14.48
C LEU A 252 -15.02 21.40 -15.57
N ILE A 253 -14.75 20.86 -16.76
CA ILE A 253 -15.69 20.85 -17.90
C ILE A 253 -16.85 19.89 -17.62
N ILE A 254 -16.57 18.66 -17.18
CA ILE A 254 -17.57 17.63 -16.88
C ILE A 254 -18.58 18.10 -15.82
N HIS A 255 -18.09 18.85 -14.83
CA HIS A 255 -18.88 19.39 -13.73
C HIS A 255 -19.38 20.82 -13.98
N ARG A 256 -19.12 21.41 -15.16
CA ARG A 256 -19.53 22.76 -15.57
C ARG A 256 -19.10 23.85 -14.58
N LEU A 257 -17.91 23.72 -14.00
CA LEU A 257 -17.38 24.64 -13.00
C LEU A 257 -16.55 25.78 -13.60
N ALA A 258 -15.93 25.57 -14.76
CA ALA A 258 -15.14 26.60 -15.43
C ALA A 258 -15.12 26.39 -16.95
N SER A 259 -14.95 27.48 -17.69
CA SER A 259 -14.76 27.48 -19.14
C SER A 259 -13.86 28.65 -19.57
N GLY A 260 -13.38 28.61 -20.82
CA GLY A 260 -12.63 29.71 -21.44
C GLY A 260 -11.41 30.17 -20.65
N LYS A 261 -11.38 31.46 -20.26
CA LYS A 261 -10.27 32.06 -19.52
C LYS A 261 -10.12 31.49 -18.11
N ALA A 262 -11.21 31.34 -17.37
CA ALA A 262 -11.20 30.83 -16.00
C ALA A 262 -10.67 29.38 -15.92
N LEU A 263 -11.02 28.55 -16.92
CA LEU A 263 -10.47 27.20 -17.04
C LEU A 263 -8.95 27.21 -17.17
N ARG A 264 -8.41 28.04 -18.07
CA ARG A 264 -6.97 28.12 -18.32
C ARG A 264 -6.20 28.64 -17.11
N GLU A 265 -6.76 29.64 -16.42
CA GLU A 265 -6.17 30.19 -15.19
C GLU A 265 -6.13 29.14 -14.08
N ARG A 266 -7.22 28.41 -13.83
CA ARG A 266 -7.24 27.37 -12.81
C ARG A 266 -6.30 26.21 -13.13
N VAL A 267 -6.22 25.79 -14.40
CA VAL A 267 -5.27 24.75 -14.82
C VAL A 267 -3.83 25.22 -14.62
N ALA A 268 -3.49 26.45 -15.00
CA ALA A 268 -2.16 27.00 -14.83
C ALA A 268 -1.75 27.12 -13.35
N GLU A 269 -2.67 27.57 -12.49
CA GLU A 269 -2.49 27.65 -11.03
C GLU A 269 -2.14 26.25 -10.48
N VAL A 270 -2.94 25.23 -10.79
CA VAL A 270 -2.76 23.87 -10.26
C VAL A 270 -1.50 23.22 -10.82
N MET A 271 -1.15 23.46 -12.09
CA MET A 271 0.12 23.01 -12.65
C MET A 271 1.30 23.56 -11.83
N GLN A 272 1.27 24.84 -11.45
CA GLN A 272 2.30 25.44 -10.61
C GLN A 272 2.29 24.85 -9.20
N GLU A 273 1.13 24.65 -8.58
CA GLU A 273 0.99 24.03 -7.25
C GLU A 273 1.68 22.65 -7.20
N VAL A 274 1.50 21.82 -8.25
CA VAL A 274 2.12 20.49 -8.33
C VAL A 274 3.53 20.49 -8.92
N GLY A 275 4.13 21.65 -9.21
CA GLY A 275 5.48 21.76 -9.76
C GLY A 275 5.63 21.31 -11.22
N LEU A 276 4.57 21.40 -12.02
CA LEU A 276 4.61 21.24 -13.48
C LEU A 276 4.85 22.61 -14.15
N ALA A 277 5.88 22.68 -14.99
CA ALA A 277 6.13 23.86 -15.79
C ALA A 277 5.00 24.08 -16.81
N LEU A 278 4.59 25.34 -17.00
CA LEU A 278 3.44 25.69 -17.86
C LEU A 278 3.65 25.29 -19.33
N ASP A 279 4.89 25.27 -19.81
CA ASP A 279 5.27 24.81 -21.15
C ASP A 279 4.91 23.33 -21.41
N THR A 280 4.74 22.55 -20.35
CA THR A 280 4.36 21.14 -20.39
C THR A 280 2.87 20.95 -20.69
N GLY A 281 2.06 22.00 -20.56
CA GLY A 281 0.61 21.96 -20.79
C GLY A 281 0.23 21.49 -22.20
N ASN A 282 1.05 21.79 -23.20
CA ASN A 282 0.82 21.40 -24.61
C ASN A 282 1.40 20.03 -24.98
N LYS A 283 2.13 19.39 -24.07
CA LYS A 283 2.69 18.04 -24.30
C LYS A 283 1.60 16.98 -24.15
N LEU A 284 1.88 15.79 -24.67
CA LEU A 284 1.07 14.58 -24.50
C LEU A 284 1.68 13.69 -23.40
N PRO A 285 0.90 12.82 -22.74
CA PRO A 285 1.38 11.99 -21.63
C PRO A 285 2.64 11.17 -21.96
N PHE A 286 2.75 10.64 -23.18
CA PHE A 286 3.91 9.83 -23.57
C PHE A 286 5.24 10.61 -23.59
N GLN A 287 5.19 11.95 -23.68
CA GLN A 287 6.35 12.83 -23.67
C GLN A 287 6.83 13.16 -22.25
N LEU A 288 6.13 12.67 -21.21
CA LEU A 288 6.45 12.92 -19.82
C LEU A 288 7.17 11.74 -19.16
N SER A 289 8.07 12.07 -18.24
CA SER A 289 8.62 11.12 -17.27
C SER A 289 7.53 10.56 -16.34
N ALA A 290 7.81 9.44 -15.67
CA ALA A 290 6.88 8.82 -14.73
C ALA A 290 6.42 9.80 -13.63
N SER A 291 7.35 10.54 -13.02
CA SER A 291 7.02 11.50 -11.96
C SER A 291 6.22 12.70 -12.47
N GLN A 292 6.48 13.18 -13.70
CA GLN A 292 5.66 14.21 -14.33
C GLN A 292 4.23 13.72 -14.59
N ARG A 293 4.05 12.49 -15.09
CA ARG A 293 2.71 11.91 -15.26
C ARG A 293 1.99 11.79 -13.94
N GLN A 294 2.70 11.41 -12.87
CA GLN A 294 2.12 11.35 -11.53
C GLN A 294 1.67 12.73 -11.04
N ARG A 295 2.48 13.77 -11.27
CA ARG A 295 2.08 15.16 -10.98
C ARG A 295 0.87 15.60 -11.80
N VAL A 296 0.73 15.17 -13.06
CA VAL A 296 -0.49 15.42 -13.87
C VAL A 296 -1.71 14.75 -13.27
N ASN A 297 -1.59 13.50 -12.80
CA ASN A 297 -2.66 12.80 -12.11
C ASN A 297 -3.09 13.52 -10.82
N ILE A 298 -2.12 14.01 -10.03
CA ILE A 298 -2.39 14.81 -8.82
C ILE A 298 -3.07 16.13 -9.20
N ALA A 299 -2.57 16.84 -10.21
CA ALA A 299 -3.17 18.09 -10.69
C ALA A 299 -4.63 17.89 -11.15
N ARG A 300 -4.90 16.81 -11.89
CA ARG A 300 -6.26 16.47 -12.33
C ARG A 300 -7.24 16.30 -11.16
N ALA A 301 -6.80 15.73 -10.04
CA ALA A 301 -7.63 15.64 -8.84
C ALA A 301 -7.74 17.00 -8.11
N MET A 302 -6.62 17.68 -7.92
CA MET A 302 -6.53 18.94 -7.15
C MET A 302 -7.21 20.13 -7.83
N VAL A 303 -7.41 20.08 -9.15
CA VAL A 303 -8.12 21.12 -9.89
C VAL A 303 -9.52 21.40 -9.32
N MET A 304 -10.16 20.37 -8.76
CA MET A 304 -11.49 20.41 -8.16
C MET A 304 -11.52 20.90 -6.71
N LYS A 305 -10.36 21.08 -6.06
CA LYS A 305 -10.23 21.37 -4.61
C LYS A 305 -11.03 20.36 -3.76
N PRO A 306 -10.71 19.06 -3.83
CA PRO A 306 -11.45 18.03 -3.12
C PRO A 306 -11.31 18.18 -1.59
N ARG A 307 -12.32 17.73 -0.85
CA ARG A 307 -12.25 17.57 0.62
C ARG A 307 -11.63 16.23 1.01
N LEU A 308 -11.80 15.20 0.17
CA LEU A 308 -11.26 13.86 0.37
C LEU A 308 -10.56 13.35 -0.90
N LEU A 309 -9.33 12.86 -0.74
CA LEU A 309 -8.53 12.24 -1.79
C LEU A 309 -8.21 10.80 -1.44
N ILE A 310 -8.46 9.84 -2.33
CA ILE A 310 -7.99 8.46 -2.19
C ILE A 310 -6.78 8.25 -3.08
N LEU A 311 -5.70 7.75 -2.49
CA LEU A 311 -4.43 7.43 -3.12
C LEU A 311 -4.28 5.91 -3.10
N ASP A 312 -4.53 5.24 -4.22
CA ASP A 312 -4.42 3.78 -4.34
C ASP A 312 -3.08 3.38 -4.97
N GLU A 313 -2.11 2.96 -4.14
CA GLU A 313 -0.77 2.51 -4.53
C GLU A 313 -0.02 3.46 -5.50
N THR A 314 -0.26 4.76 -5.36
CA THR A 314 0.13 5.77 -6.35
C THR A 314 1.63 6.07 -6.42
N LEU A 315 2.40 5.61 -5.42
CA LEU A 315 3.83 5.92 -5.27
C LEU A 315 4.75 4.70 -5.44
N SER A 316 4.19 3.48 -5.51
CA SER A 316 4.97 2.23 -5.43
C SER A 316 5.88 1.97 -6.64
N SER A 317 5.57 2.57 -7.79
CA SER A 317 6.34 2.44 -9.03
C SER A 317 7.46 3.48 -9.20
N LEU A 318 7.60 4.41 -8.26
CA LEU A 318 8.58 5.49 -8.31
C LEU A 318 9.83 5.17 -7.49
N ASP A 319 10.96 5.75 -7.88
CA ASP A 319 12.17 5.67 -7.08
C ASP A 319 12.01 6.40 -5.73
N GLN A 320 12.86 6.06 -4.76
CA GLN A 320 12.77 6.56 -3.40
C GLN A 320 12.90 8.09 -3.30
N LEU A 321 13.67 8.73 -4.18
CA LEU A 321 13.83 10.18 -4.18
C LEU A 321 12.56 10.88 -4.69
N GLU A 322 11.94 10.35 -5.74
CA GLU A 322 10.69 10.86 -6.29
C GLU A 322 9.51 10.62 -5.34
N GLN A 323 9.48 9.47 -4.65
CA GLN A 323 8.50 9.21 -3.58
C GLN A 323 8.58 10.28 -2.49
N ALA A 324 9.78 10.57 -1.97
CA ALA A 324 9.97 11.58 -0.93
C ALA A 324 9.52 12.99 -1.39
N ARG A 325 9.84 13.37 -2.64
CA ARG A 325 9.40 14.65 -3.23
C ARG A 325 7.87 14.74 -3.39
N LEU A 326 7.20 13.62 -3.64
CA LEU A 326 5.74 13.59 -3.74
C LEU A 326 5.08 13.67 -2.37
N LEU A 327 5.65 13.04 -1.33
CA LEU A 327 5.17 13.22 0.04
C LEU A 327 5.30 14.68 0.49
N GLU A 328 6.45 15.33 0.25
CA GLU A 328 6.63 16.76 0.52
C GLU A 328 5.62 17.64 -0.24
N LEU A 329 5.27 17.25 -1.48
CA LEU A 329 4.21 17.91 -2.23
C LEU A 329 2.84 17.73 -1.57
N PHE A 330 2.49 16.52 -1.13
CA PHE A 330 1.23 16.27 -0.43
C PHE A 330 1.14 17.05 0.88
N ASP A 331 2.22 17.12 1.67
CA ASP A 331 2.28 17.92 2.90
C ASP A 331 1.98 19.40 2.61
N LYS A 332 2.61 19.96 1.57
CA LYS A 332 2.37 21.33 1.13
C LYS A 332 0.92 21.54 0.70
N LEU A 333 0.41 20.69 -0.19
CA LEU A 333 -0.95 20.80 -0.71
C LEU A 333 -1.99 20.66 0.41
N GLN A 334 -1.75 19.77 1.38
CA GLN A 334 -2.64 19.60 2.51
C GLN A 334 -2.60 20.82 3.43
N ALA A 335 -1.42 21.39 3.68
CA ALA A 335 -1.30 22.61 4.48
C ALA A 335 -2.08 23.78 3.87
N GLU A 336 -2.08 23.90 2.54
CA GLU A 336 -2.76 24.96 1.76
C GLU A 336 -4.28 24.71 1.62
N HIS A 337 -4.69 23.48 1.26
CA HIS A 337 -6.08 23.18 0.87
C HIS A 337 -6.89 22.45 1.95
N LYS A 338 -6.26 22.04 3.06
CA LYS A 338 -6.90 21.39 4.22
C LYS A 338 -7.76 20.16 3.86
N PHE A 339 -7.36 19.40 2.85
CA PHE A 339 -8.06 18.16 2.49
C PHE A 339 -7.64 16.99 3.38
N THR A 340 -8.49 15.97 3.39
CA THR A 340 -8.24 14.66 4.01
C THR A 340 -7.75 13.70 2.94
N TYR A 341 -6.82 12.80 3.24
CA TYR A 341 -6.50 11.73 2.28
C TYR A 341 -6.39 10.35 2.90
N ILE A 342 -6.79 9.36 2.09
CA ILE A 342 -6.64 7.94 2.37
C ILE A 342 -5.47 7.44 1.54
N PHE A 343 -4.45 6.90 2.19
CA PHE A 343 -3.25 6.37 1.55
C PHE A 343 -3.24 4.85 1.63
N ILE A 344 -3.57 4.21 0.52
CA ILE A 344 -3.60 2.75 0.40
C ILE A 344 -2.26 2.30 -0.19
N SER A 345 -1.50 1.53 0.58
CA SER A 345 -0.14 1.12 0.21
C SER A 345 0.24 -0.22 0.82
N HIS A 346 1.15 -0.95 0.18
CA HIS A 346 1.84 -2.08 0.78
C HIS A 346 3.20 -1.69 1.41
N ASP A 347 3.67 -0.46 1.16
CA ASP A 347 4.92 0.08 1.71
C ASP A 347 4.67 0.76 3.07
N LEU A 348 5.05 0.07 4.15
CA LEU A 348 4.94 0.56 5.51
C LEU A 348 5.82 1.79 5.80
N ALA A 349 6.94 1.96 5.09
CA ALA A 349 7.81 3.12 5.29
C ALA A 349 7.16 4.42 4.79
N LEU A 350 6.48 4.35 3.64
CA LEU A 350 5.70 5.48 3.14
C LEU A 350 4.51 5.80 4.04
N VAL A 351 3.81 4.76 4.52
CA VAL A 351 2.66 4.94 5.43
C VAL A 351 3.10 5.54 6.77
N ARG A 352 4.24 5.08 7.30
CA ARG A 352 4.87 5.64 8.52
C ARG A 352 5.09 7.15 8.40
N ARG A 353 5.55 7.60 7.22
CA ARG A 353 5.90 8.99 6.92
C ARG A 353 4.68 9.86 6.65
N ALA A 354 3.65 9.32 6.01
CA ALA A 354 2.53 10.10 5.48
C ALA A 354 1.29 10.12 6.39
N CYS A 355 1.01 9.01 7.10
CA CYS A 355 -0.29 8.79 7.75
C CYS A 355 -0.22 9.01 9.26
N ALA A 356 -1.22 9.66 9.84
CA ALA A 356 -1.33 9.86 11.29
C ALA A 356 -2.00 8.65 11.98
N ARG A 357 -2.93 7.99 11.30
CA ARG A 357 -3.59 6.76 11.77
C ARG A 357 -3.60 5.73 10.66
N ILE A 358 -3.51 4.47 11.03
CA ILE A 358 -3.28 3.38 10.08
C ILE A 358 -4.21 2.22 10.40
N GLY A 359 -4.93 1.77 9.38
CA GLY A 359 -5.70 0.55 9.38
C GLY A 359 -4.96 -0.58 8.68
N VAL A 360 -4.82 -1.70 9.38
CA VAL A 360 -4.22 -2.94 8.87
C VAL A 360 -5.33 -3.87 8.41
N MET A 361 -5.24 -4.31 7.15
CA MET A 361 -6.20 -5.18 6.49
C MET A 361 -5.63 -6.58 6.25
N TYR A 362 -6.40 -7.61 6.59
CA TYR A 362 -6.07 -9.01 6.33
C TYR A 362 -7.31 -9.80 5.91
N LEU A 363 -7.24 -10.52 4.79
CA LEU A 363 -8.32 -11.34 4.21
C LEU A 363 -9.73 -10.72 4.31
N GLY A 364 -9.86 -9.49 3.80
CA GLY A 364 -11.12 -8.77 3.71
C GLY A 364 -11.52 -8.01 4.98
N ARG A 365 -10.76 -8.10 6.08
CA ARG A 365 -11.10 -7.52 7.38
C ARG A 365 -10.10 -6.48 7.86
N MET A 366 -10.56 -5.55 8.69
CA MET A 366 -9.69 -4.60 9.40
C MET A 366 -9.28 -5.23 10.72
N VAL A 367 -8.04 -5.72 10.80
CA VAL A 367 -7.57 -6.46 11.97
C VAL A 367 -6.99 -5.57 13.06
N GLU A 368 -6.53 -4.37 12.69
CA GLU A 368 -6.04 -3.38 13.64
C GLU A 368 -6.20 -1.97 13.05
N ILE A 369 -6.60 -0.99 13.85
CA ILE A 369 -6.60 0.44 13.50
C ILE A 369 -6.02 1.18 14.69
N ALA A 370 -4.88 1.82 14.49
CA ALA A 370 -4.12 2.45 15.56
C ALA A 370 -3.48 3.74 15.07
N GLU A 371 -3.19 4.66 16.00
CA GLU A 371 -2.33 5.80 15.71
C GLU A 371 -0.96 5.33 15.20
N ASN A 372 -0.30 6.17 14.41
CA ASN A 372 0.97 5.84 13.77
C ASN A 372 2.02 5.37 14.79
N GLN A 373 2.18 6.07 15.92
CA GLN A 373 3.10 5.64 16.97
C GLN A 373 2.71 4.30 17.57
N GLU A 374 1.45 4.16 17.98
CA GLU A 374 1.00 2.95 18.67
C GLU A 374 1.15 1.71 17.78
N LEU A 375 0.77 1.82 16.49
CA LEU A 375 0.92 0.69 15.56
C LEU A 375 2.37 0.25 15.40
N PHE A 376 3.31 1.20 15.27
CA PHE A 376 4.71 0.87 15.01
C PHE A 376 5.45 0.42 16.26
N PHE A 377 5.16 0.97 17.44
CA PHE A 377 5.92 0.68 18.66
C PHE A 377 5.26 -0.37 19.55
N GLU A 378 3.93 -0.47 19.52
CA GLU A 378 3.11 -1.37 20.32
C GLU A 378 1.96 -2.05 19.53
N PRO A 379 2.26 -2.73 18.40
CA PRO A 379 1.25 -3.42 17.61
C PRO A 379 0.54 -4.47 18.45
N ARG A 380 -0.79 -4.38 18.50
CA ARG A 380 -1.66 -5.28 19.25
C ARG A 380 -1.83 -6.58 18.48
N HIS A 381 -2.14 -6.53 17.18
CA HIS A 381 -2.44 -7.73 16.40
C HIS A 381 -1.14 -8.45 15.96
N PRO A 382 -1.01 -9.79 16.12
CA PRO A 382 0.21 -10.52 15.75
C PRO A 382 0.60 -10.38 14.26
N TYR A 383 -0.39 -10.25 13.37
CA TYR A 383 -0.15 -9.94 11.95
C TYR A 383 0.53 -8.58 11.73
N SER A 384 0.10 -7.52 12.43
CA SER A 384 0.75 -6.19 12.32
C SER A 384 2.21 -6.27 12.74
N ARG A 385 2.50 -6.98 13.83
CA ARG A 385 3.87 -7.26 14.30
C ARG A 385 4.69 -8.02 13.26
N ALA A 386 4.09 -9.01 12.61
CA ALA A 386 4.74 -9.78 11.56
C ALA A 386 5.11 -8.91 10.34
N MET A 387 4.20 -8.05 9.88
CA MET A 387 4.50 -7.11 8.79
C MET A 387 5.64 -6.13 9.17
N LEU A 388 5.63 -5.59 10.39
CA LEU A 388 6.68 -4.69 10.88
C LEU A 388 8.04 -5.39 10.98
N SER A 389 8.08 -6.67 11.35
CA SER A 389 9.30 -7.48 11.35
C SER A 389 9.87 -7.74 9.95
N ALA A 390 9.01 -7.73 8.93
CA ALA A 390 9.39 -7.99 7.54
C ALA A 390 9.77 -6.73 6.76
N MET A 391 9.42 -5.54 7.28
CA MET A 391 9.67 -4.27 6.64
C MET A 391 11.19 -3.99 6.50
N PRO A 392 11.67 -3.64 5.29
CA PRO A 392 13.07 -3.29 5.10
C PRO A 392 13.37 -1.90 5.69
N THR A 393 14.48 -1.79 6.42
CA THR A 393 14.95 -0.52 7.00
C THR A 393 16.48 -0.47 6.99
N ILE A 394 17.05 0.73 6.96
CA ILE A 394 18.49 0.97 7.17
C ILE A 394 18.86 1.09 8.65
N GLU A 395 17.86 1.07 9.54
CA GLU A 395 18.02 1.09 10.99
C GLU A 395 17.94 -0.32 11.57
N LYS A 396 18.33 -0.47 12.84
CA LYS A 396 18.06 -1.73 13.54
C LYS A 396 16.55 -1.91 13.69
N ASN A 397 15.99 -2.93 13.05
CA ASN A 397 14.56 -3.25 13.19
C ASN A 397 14.25 -3.65 14.65
N ARG A 398 13.17 -3.08 15.20
CA ARG A 398 12.68 -3.36 16.55
C ARG A 398 12.12 -4.77 16.68
N TYR A 399 11.55 -5.31 15.61
CA TYR A 399 10.97 -6.66 15.58
C TYR A 399 11.86 -7.60 14.79
N ASP A 400 12.24 -8.72 15.42
CA ASP A 400 13.08 -9.72 14.76
C ASP A 400 12.24 -10.57 13.79
N ALA A 401 12.62 -10.54 12.52
CA ALA A 401 12.03 -11.37 11.47
C ALA A 401 12.16 -12.87 11.75
N LYS A 402 13.17 -13.31 12.50
CA LYS A 402 13.32 -14.75 12.83
C LYS A 402 12.22 -15.26 13.74
N THR A 403 11.63 -14.40 14.56
CA THR A 403 10.60 -14.77 15.55
C THR A 403 9.19 -14.45 15.08
N HIS A 404 9.03 -13.48 14.19
CA HIS A 404 7.72 -12.95 13.81
C HIS A 404 7.36 -13.11 12.33
N LEU A 405 8.31 -13.46 11.45
CA LEU A 405 8.00 -13.60 10.03
C LEU A 405 7.02 -14.77 9.83
N LEU A 406 5.97 -14.49 9.07
CA LEU A 406 4.97 -15.48 8.71
C LEU A 406 5.58 -16.53 7.80
N ASP A 407 5.32 -17.80 8.08
CA ASP A 407 5.59 -18.88 7.13
C ASP A 407 4.34 -19.21 6.31
N GLY A 408 4.56 -19.71 5.09
CA GLY A 408 3.48 -20.03 4.15
C GLY A 408 2.87 -18.81 3.46
N GLU A 409 1.84 -19.07 2.65
CA GLU A 409 1.07 -18.04 1.95
C GLU A 409 -0.25 -17.77 2.68
N PRO A 410 -0.88 -16.60 2.43
CA PRO A 410 -2.21 -16.33 2.94
C PRO A 410 -3.22 -17.39 2.48
N PRO A 411 -4.22 -17.75 3.31
CA PRO A 411 -5.34 -18.56 2.87
C PRO A 411 -6.05 -17.98 1.64
N SER A 412 -6.69 -18.85 0.86
CA SER A 412 -7.46 -18.41 -0.31
C SER A 412 -8.65 -17.55 0.12
N PRO A 413 -8.90 -16.40 -0.52
CA PRO A 413 -10.12 -15.62 -0.30
C PRO A 413 -11.42 -16.33 -0.72
N VAL A 414 -11.31 -17.49 -1.39
CA VAL A 414 -12.43 -18.39 -1.71
C VAL A 414 -12.72 -19.35 -0.56
N ASP A 415 -11.67 -19.91 0.05
CA ASP A 415 -11.75 -20.89 1.13
C ASP A 415 -11.16 -20.32 2.42
N ILE A 416 -11.98 -19.50 3.09
CA ILE A 416 -11.60 -18.81 4.31
C ILE A 416 -11.74 -19.77 5.50
N PRO A 417 -10.70 -19.94 6.33
CA PRO A 417 -10.78 -20.76 7.53
C PRO A 417 -11.91 -20.33 8.47
N SER A 418 -12.50 -21.28 9.19
CA SER A 418 -13.47 -20.96 10.25
C SER A 418 -12.82 -20.15 11.38
N GLY A 419 -13.59 -19.29 12.03
CA GLY A 419 -13.08 -18.41 13.08
C GLY A 419 -12.01 -17.43 12.58
N CYS A 420 -11.08 -17.03 13.45
CA CYS A 420 -10.03 -16.07 13.13
C CYS A 420 -9.28 -16.43 11.82
N SER A 421 -9.40 -15.54 10.82
CA SER A 421 -8.84 -15.78 9.48
C SER A 421 -7.30 -15.87 9.48
N PHE A 422 -6.63 -15.31 10.50
CA PHE A 422 -5.19 -15.34 10.65
C PHE A 422 -4.67 -16.56 11.46
N ARG A 423 -5.55 -17.39 12.04
CA ARG A 423 -5.17 -18.47 12.98
C ARG A 423 -4.10 -19.43 12.45
N THR A 424 -4.11 -19.72 11.14
CA THR A 424 -3.20 -20.71 10.53
C THR A 424 -1.76 -20.21 10.40
N ARG A 425 -1.55 -18.89 10.53
CA ARG A 425 -0.24 -18.22 10.48
C ARG A 425 0.08 -17.48 11.78
N CYS A 426 -0.80 -17.54 12.77
CA CYS A 426 -0.66 -16.81 14.03
C CYS A 426 0.18 -17.62 15.02
N PRO A 427 1.32 -17.08 15.50
CA PRO A 427 2.12 -17.75 16.54
C PRO A 427 1.42 -17.76 17.90
N ASN A 428 0.36 -16.95 18.07
CA ASN A 428 -0.42 -16.82 19.30
C ASN A 428 -1.86 -17.33 19.14
N ALA A 429 -2.11 -18.27 18.22
CA ALA A 429 -3.44 -18.82 18.03
C ALA A 429 -3.93 -19.55 19.30
N VAL A 430 -5.13 -19.19 19.78
CA VAL A 430 -5.81 -19.85 20.90
C VAL A 430 -6.97 -20.72 20.39
N GLU A 431 -7.53 -21.59 21.23
CA GLU A 431 -8.63 -22.48 20.83
C GLU A 431 -9.86 -21.73 20.27
N ALA A 432 -10.21 -20.57 20.86
CA ALA A 432 -11.30 -19.73 20.37
C ALA A 432 -11.13 -19.31 18.89
N CYS A 433 -9.87 -19.11 18.44
CA CYS A 433 -9.57 -18.76 17.04
C CYS A 433 -10.03 -19.82 16.04
N LYS A 434 -10.28 -21.06 16.46
CA LYS A 434 -10.70 -22.14 15.56
C LYS A 434 -12.19 -22.06 15.18
N THR A 435 -13.02 -21.50 16.04
CA THR A 435 -14.49 -21.59 15.88
C THR A 435 -15.15 -20.23 15.85
N LEU A 436 -14.55 -19.21 16.46
CA LEU A 436 -15.10 -17.87 16.58
C LEU A 436 -14.26 -16.87 15.78
N ASP A 437 -14.96 -16.02 15.01
CA ASP A 437 -14.34 -14.85 14.42
C ASP A 437 -14.18 -13.80 15.53
N PRO A 438 -12.99 -13.21 15.70
CA PRO A 438 -12.84 -12.08 16.60
C PRO A 438 -13.66 -10.89 16.10
N ILE A 439 -14.04 -10.01 17.01
CA ILE A 439 -14.78 -8.78 16.71
C ILE A 439 -13.83 -7.61 16.89
N LEU A 440 -13.91 -6.61 16.00
CA LEU A 440 -13.13 -5.38 16.12
C LEU A 440 -13.59 -4.61 17.37
N ARG A 441 -12.70 -4.47 18.35
CA ARG A 441 -12.99 -3.82 19.65
C ARG A 441 -11.94 -2.78 19.99
N THR A 442 -12.33 -1.81 20.79
CA THR A 442 -11.41 -0.81 21.34
C THR A 442 -10.58 -1.41 22.46
N ASN A 443 -9.26 -1.29 22.36
CA ASN A 443 -8.27 -1.58 23.38
C ASN A 443 -7.40 -0.32 23.56
N GLY A 444 -7.69 0.48 24.60
CA GLY A 444 -7.11 1.82 24.73
C GLY A 444 -7.58 2.75 23.60
N THR A 445 -6.64 3.28 22.82
CA THR A 445 -6.86 4.11 21.63
C THR A 445 -6.91 3.32 20.32
N THR A 446 -6.55 2.03 20.37
CA THR A 446 -6.47 1.14 19.22
C THR A 446 -7.75 0.31 19.06
N LEU A 447 -8.19 0.09 17.83
CA LEU A 447 -9.18 -0.93 17.50
C LEU A 447 -8.45 -2.20 17.06
N VAL A 448 -8.78 -3.35 17.63
CA VAL A 448 -8.15 -4.64 17.30
C VAL A 448 -9.17 -5.76 17.17
N GLU A 449 -9.01 -6.61 16.15
CA GLU A 449 -9.83 -7.80 15.90
C GLU A 449 -9.05 -9.05 16.35
N CYS A 450 -8.89 -9.26 17.67
CA CYS A 450 -8.11 -10.39 18.20
C CYS A 450 -8.59 -10.87 19.57
N HIS A 451 -8.72 -12.20 19.73
CA HIS A 451 -9.14 -12.83 20.99
C HIS A 451 -8.18 -12.60 22.17
N LEU A 452 -6.92 -12.25 21.93
CA LEU A 452 -5.95 -11.97 23.00
C LEU A 452 -6.33 -10.73 23.84
N TYR A 453 -7.18 -9.86 23.30
CA TYR A 453 -7.64 -8.63 23.95
C TYR A 453 -9.13 -8.68 24.28
N GLU A 454 -9.73 -9.87 24.31
CA GLU A 454 -11.07 -10.07 24.87
C GLU A 454 -10.96 -10.32 26.38
N GLU A 455 -11.76 -9.58 27.17
CA GLU A 455 -11.78 -9.66 28.64
C GLU A 455 -11.98 -11.11 29.14
N SER A 456 -12.78 -11.92 28.44
CA SER A 456 -13.05 -13.33 28.80
C SER A 456 -11.88 -14.29 28.61
N VAL A 457 -10.84 -13.91 27.85
CA VAL A 457 -9.66 -14.76 27.60
C VAL A 457 -8.53 -14.45 28.58
N GLN A 458 -8.47 -13.22 29.10
CA GLN A 458 -7.45 -12.81 30.07
C GLN A 458 -7.66 -13.45 31.45
N GLU A 459 -8.91 -13.74 31.85
CA GLU A 459 -9.22 -14.46 33.09
C GLU A 459 -8.80 -15.95 33.02
N ILE A 460 -8.73 -16.55 31.83
CA ILE A 460 -8.33 -17.95 31.64
C ILE A 460 -6.79 -18.11 31.59
N GLN A 461 -6.05 -17.05 31.22
CA GLN A 461 -4.58 -17.05 31.20
C GLN A 461 -3.94 -16.59 32.50
N SER A 462 -4.71 -15.98 33.41
CA SER A 462 -4.25 -15.52 34.73
C SER A 462 -4.61 -16.48 35.88
N ALA A 463 -5.28 -17.60 35.56
CA ALA A 463 -5.53 -18.75 36.43
C ALA A 463 -4.67 -19.94 35.98
#